data_AF-A0A7V1CZD2-F1
#
_entry.id   AF-A0A7V1CZD2-F1
#
_cell.length_a   1.000
_cell.length_b   1.000
_cell.length_c   1.000
_cell.angle_alpha   90.00
_cell.angle_beta   90.00
_cell.angle_gamma   90.00
#
_symmetry.space_group_name_H-M   'P 1'
#
loop_
_entity.id
_entity.type
_entity.pdbx_description
1 polymer ?
#
loop_
_entity_poly.entity_id
_entity_poly.type
_entity_poly.pdbx_seq_one_letter_code
_entity_poly.pdbx_strand_id
1 'polypeptide(L)'
;MSAGAMHYFLSKIHTEYGVDSLIQAVISLKAHIKYYEGHFKVNMRKLRGVAEEFERLTRHNKTFLEIEQEFHRSVKESLEDNQSNRLKRLSKANKLPEKVEVKTTVFIRNPDVVAESLIRANGTCESCLTEAPFLRIKDGSPYLEVHHKVQLSKGGEDSTDNTIALCPNCHRKEHYGM
;
A
#
# COMPACT_ATOMS: atom_id res chain seq x y z
N MET A 1 12.82 5.74 31.56
CA MET A 1 11.56 6.52 31.45
C MET A 1 10.41 5.67 31.98
N SER A 2 9.52 6.23 32.80
CA SER A 2 8.41 5.45 33.39
C SER A 2 7.27 5.26 32.38
N ALA A 3 6.44 4.23 32.59
CA ALA A 3 5.27 3.99 31.75
C ALA A 3 4.28 5.16 31.79
N GLY A 4 4.08 5.81 32.95
CA GLY A 4 3.20 6.97 33.09
C GLY A 4 3.72 8.19 32.32
N ALA A 5 5.02 8.44 32.33
CA ALA A 5 5.62 9.53 31.54
C ALA A 5 5.48 9.26 30.03
N MET A 6 5.72 8.02 29.60
CA MET A 6 5.58 7.65 28.19
C MET A 6 4.12 7.77 27.72
N HIS A 7 3.16 7.33 28.54
CA HIS A 7 1.74 7.50 28.26
C HIS A 7 1.37 8.96 28.05
N TYR A 8 1.79 9.85 28.98
CA TYR A 8 1.59 11.29 28.86
C TYR A 8 2.14 11.87 27.55
N PHE A 9 3.39 11.52 27.19
CA PHE A 9 4.00 12.03 25.96
C PHE A 9 3.28 11.54 24.70
N LEU A 10 2.90 10.26 24.63
CA LEU A 10 2.16 9.74 23.48
C LEU A 10 0.77 10.36 23.36
N SER A 11 0.06 10.56 24.48
CA SER A 11 -1.20 11.33 24.49
C SER A 11 -1.00 12.74 23.93
N LYS A 12 0.05 13.44 24.39
CA LYS A 12 0.36 14.80 23.94
C LYS A 12 0.71 14.87 22.46
N ILE A 13 1.55 13.94 21.99
CA ILE A 13 1.90 13.83 20.57
C ILE A 13 0.65 13.64 19.73
N HIS A 14 -0.26 12.76 20.15
CA HIS A 14 -1.50 12.52 19.44
C HIS A 14 -2.38 13.78 19.36
N THR A 15 -2.57 14.47 20.48
CA THR A 15 -3.45 15.64 20.56
C THR A 15 -2.90 16.87 19.86
N GLU A 16 -1.57 17.08 19.88
CA GLU A 16 -0.95 18.32 19.42
C GLU A 16 -0.37 18.20 18.00
N TYR A 17 0.06 17.01 17.59
CA TYR A 17 0.78 16.79 16.34
C TYR A 17 0.13 15.73 15.42
N GLY A 18 -1.04 15.23 15.81
CA GLY A 18 -1.83 14.31 15.00
C GLY A 18 -1.33 12.86 15.03
N VAL A 19 -2.01 12.02 14.25
CA VAL A 19 -1.84 10.56 14.31
C VAL A 19 -0.58 10.06 13.62
N ASP A 20 -0.09 10.73 12.58
CA ASP A 20 1.16 10.35 11.90
C ASP A 20 2.38 10.49 12.83
N SER A 21 2.40 11.60 13.59
CA SER A 21 3.40 11.83 14.64
C SER A 21 3.31 10.78 15.75
N LEU A 22 2.08 10.36 16.11
CA LEU A 22 1.86 9.29 17.08
C LEU A 22 2.39 7.94 16.55
N ILE A 23 2.17 7.60 15.28
CA ILE A 23 2.68 6.37 14.66
C ILE A 23 4.20 6.29 14.81
N GLN A 24 4.91 7.36 14.44
CA GLN A 24 6.37 7.37 14.52
C GLN A 24 6.87 7.26 15.96
N ALA A 25 6.16 7.89 16.91
CA ALA A 25 6.48 7.80 18.33
C ALA A 25 6.26 6.38 18.89
N VAL A 26 5.17 5.70 18.49
CA VAL A 26 4.88 4.31 18.88
C VAL A 26 5.91 3.34 18.28
N ILE A 27 6.30 3.52 17.02
CA ILE A 27 7.36 2.73 16.37
C ILE A 27 8.68 2.89 17.12
N SER A 28 9.07 4.12 17.44
CA SER A 28 10.29 4.43 18.18
C SER A 28 10.27 3.79 19.57
N LEU A 29 9.14 3.86 20.29
CA LEU A 29 8.98 3.20 21.59
C LEU A 29 9.13 1.68 21.49
N LYS A 30 8.55 1.05 20.47
CA LYS A 30 8.70 -0.40 20.24
C LYS A 30 10.14 -0.79 19.95
N ALA A 31 10.85 -0.01 19.13
CA ALA A 31 12.27 -0.22 18.85
C ALA A 31 13.12 -0.10 20.12
N HIS A 32 12.85 0.91 20.94
CA HIS A 32 13.49 1.10 22.24
C HIS A 32 13.27 -0.09 23.19
N ILE A 33 12.02 -0.56 23.33
CA ILE A 33 11.70 -1.75 24.14
C ILE A 33 12.52 -2.94 23.68
N LYS A 34 12.49 -3.25 22.38
CA LYS A 34 13.21 -4.39 21.79
C LYS A 34 14.71 -4.31 22.05
N TYR A 35 15.31 -3.13 21.85
CA TYR A 35 16.75 -2.92 22.09
C TYR A 35 17.12 -3.26 23.53
N TYR A 36 16.40 -2.72 24.50
CA TYR A 36 16.72 -2.91 25.91
C TYR A 36 16.44 -4.33 26.42
N GLU A 37 15.33 -4.93 26.02
CA GLU A 37 15.03 -6.32 26.40
C GLU A 37 16.09 -7.28 25.84
N GLY A 38 16.56 -7.05 24.61
CA GLY A 38 17.64 -7.83 24.00
C GLY A 38 19.01 -7.58 24.64
N HIS A 39 19.37 -6.32 24.88
CA HIS A 39 20.71 -5.95 25.35
C HIS A 39 20.90 -6.17 26.86
N PHE A 40 19.88 -5.86 27.66
CA PHE A 40 19.96 -5.94 29.12
C PHE A 40 19.23 -7.15 29.72
N LYS A 41 18.62 -8.00 28.89
CA LYS A 41 17.84 -9.19 29.31
C LYS A 41 16.74 -8.87 30.34
N VAL A 42 16.18 -7.67 30.27
CA VAL A 42 15.06 -7.21 31.09
C VAL A 42 13.74 -7.43 30.37
N ASN A 43 12.61 -7.33 31.08
CA ASN A 43 11.28 -7.33 30.47
C ASN A 43 10.58 -6.00 30.76
N MET A 44 10.23 -5.26 29.71
CA MET A 44 9.61 -3.94 29.81
C MET A 44 8.08 -4.01 29.75
N ARG A 45 7.48 -4.95 30.49
CA ARG A 45 6.02 -5.24 30.46
C ARG A 45 5.12 -4.02 30.54
N LYS A 46 5.43 -3.05 31.41
CA LYS A 46 4.62 -1.83 31.57
C LYS A 46 4.68 -0.92 30.35
N LEU A 47 5.86 -0.71 29.77
CA LEU A 47 6.01 0.10 28.55
C LEU A 47 5.44 -0.62 27.32
N ARG A 48 5.50 -1.96 27.30
CA ARG A 48 4.81 -2.76 26.30
C ARG A 48 3.30 -2.53 26.33
N GLY A 49 2.69 -2.52 27.52
CA GLY A 49 1.27 -2.20 27.69
C GLY A 49 0.89 -0.82 27.14
N VAL A 50 1.74 0.18 27.37
CA VAL A 50 1.56 1.54 26.81
C VAL A 50 1.69 1.52 25.27
N ALA A 51 2.70 0.85 24.73
CA ALA A 51 2.88 0.76 23.28
C ALA A 51 1.68 0.06 22.59
N GLU A 52 1.17 -1.02 23.19
CA GLU A 52 -0.01 -1.74 22.69
C GLU A 52 -1.30 -0.90 22.76
N GLU A 53 -1.44 -0.08 23.81
CA GLU A 53 -2.56 0.85 23.95
C GLU A 53 -2.62 1.85 22.81
N PHE A 54 -1.52 2.57 22.56
CA PHE A 54 -1.47 3.58 21.50
C PHE A 54 -1.41 2.97 20.10
N GLU A 55 -0.85 1.78 19.94
CA GLU A 55 -0.90 1.05 18.67
C GLU A 55 -2.35 0.73 18.26
N ARG A 56 -3.26 0.48 19.20
CA ARG A 56 -4.69 0.31 18.86
C ARG A 56 -5.31 1.60 18.31
N LEU A 57 -4.86 2.77 18.77
CA LEU A 57 -5.32 4.06 18.27
C LEU A 57 -4.76 4.37 16.86
N THR A 58 -3.62 3.79 16.50
CA THR A 58 -3.02 3.95 15.17
C THR A 58 -3.52 2.93 14.14
N ARG A 59 -4.17 1.83 14.57
CA ARG A 59 -4.70 0.78 13.66
C ARG A 59 -5.70 1.30 12.61
N HIS A 60 -6.32 2.46 12.85
CA HIS A 60 -7.24 3.11 11.90
C HIS A 60 -6.55 3.88 10.76
N ASN A 61 -5.20 3.92 10.69
CA ASN A 61 -4.46 4.68 9.67
C ASN A 61 -3.48 3.84 8.87
N LYS A 62 -3.68 2.53 8.75
CA LYS A 62 -2.90 1.76 7.76
C LYS A 62 -3.18 2.34 6.37
N THR A 63 -2.12 2.69 5.67
CA THR A 63 -2.22 3.10 4.27
C THR A 63 -2.69 1.90 3.42
N PHE A 64 -3.28 2.18 2.26
CA PHE A 64 -3.67 1.12 1.32
C PHE A 64 -2.49 0.17 1.01
N LEU A 65 -1.28 0.74 0.84
CA LEU A 65 -0.07 -0.03 0.55
C LEU A 65 0.31 -1.01 1.67
N GLU A 66 0.23 -0.58 2.93
CA GLU A 66 0.54 -1.45 4.07
C GLU A 66 -0.46 -2.59 4.21
N ILE A 67 -1.74 -2.33 3.93
CA ILE A 67 -2.80 -3.34 3.92
C ILE A 67 -2.53 -4.39 2.83
N GLU A 68 -2.18 -3.95 1.61
CA GLU A 68 -1.82 -4.86 0.52
C GLU A 68 -0.57 -5.67 0.85
N GLN A 69 0.48 -5.06 1.39
CA GLN A 69 1.71 -5.76 1.77
C GLN A 69 1.48 -6.83 2.84
N GLU A 70 0.68 -6.51 3.86
CA GLU A 70 0.30 -7.48 4.89
C GLU A 70 -0.51 -8.63 4.30
N PHE A 71 -1.47 -8.32 3.43
CA PHE A 71 -2.26 -9.34 2.73
C PHE A 71 -1.37 -10.26 1.88
N HIS A 72 -0.46 -9.71 1.07
CA HIS A 72 0.48 -10.49 0.26
C HIS A 72 1.37 -11.40 1.11
N ARG A 73 1.84 -10.90 2.26
CA ARG A 73 2.60 -11.72 3.22
C ARG A 73 1.75 -12.88 3.76
N SER A 74 0.52 -12.62 4.18
CA SER A 74 -0.39 -13.67 4.66
C SER A 74 -0.75 -14.69 3.57
N VAL A 75 -0.87 -14.26 2.31
CA VAL A 75 -1.04 -15.16 1.17
C VAL A 75 0.18 -16.05 1.01
N LYS A 76 1.39 -15.50 1.08
CA LYS A 76 2.64 -16.27 1.01
C LYS A 76 2.73 -17.33 2.10
N GLU A 77 2.49 -16.95 3.36
CA GLU A 77 2.45 -17.88 4.50
C GLU A 77 1.40 -18.99 4.28
N SER A 78 0.24 -18.63 3.72
CA SER A 78 -0.81 -19.61 3.42
C SER A 78 -0.45 -20.55 2.27
N LEU A 79 0.33 -20.10 1.28
CA LEU A 79 0.83 -20.93 0.18
C LEU A 79 1.88 -21.93 0.64
N GLU A 80 2.73 -21.55 1.60
CA GLU A 80 3.76 -22.42 2.21
C GLU A 80 3.16 -23.52 3.11
N ASP A 81 1.91 -23.35 3.56
CA ASP A 81 1.18 -24.36 4.33
C ASP A 81 0.61 -25.48 3.42
N ASN A 82 0.07 -26.55 4.03
CA ASN A 82 -0.60 -27.60 3.27
C ASN A 82 -2.10 -27.31 3.04
N GLN A 83 -2.66 -27.99 2.05
CA GLN A 83 -4.07 -27.80 1.65
C GLN A 83 -5.06 -28.13 2.78
N SER A 84 -4.80 -29.17 3.58
CA SER A 84 -5.70 -29.57 4.68
C SER A 84 -5.86 -28.45 5.71
N ASN A 85 -4.74 -27.82 6.10
CA ASN A 85 -4.76 -26.68 7.02
C ASN A 85 -5.47 -25.47 6.44
N ARG A 86 -5.26 -25.14 5.17
CA ARG A 86 -6.02 -24.08 4.48
C ARG A 86 -7.53 -24.34 4.52
N LEU A 87 -7.96 -25.55 4.17
CA LEU A 87 -9.38 -25.92 4.16
C LEU A 87 -10.01 -25.86 5.56
N LYS A 88 -9.26 -26.26 6.61
CA LYS A 88 -9.69 -26.10 8.01
C LYS A 88 -9.86 -24.63 8.42
N ARG A 89 -9.01 -23.72 7.93
CA ARG A 89 -9.20 -22.28 8.16
C ARG A 89 -10.42 -21.76 7.42
N LEU A 90 -10.59 -22.15 6.15
CA LEU A 90 -11.72 -21.73 5.32
C LEU A 90 -13.08 -22.19 5.88
N SER A 91 -13.17 -23.39 6.45
CA SER A 91 -14.45 -23.89 7.02
C SER A 91 -14.93 -23.10 8.24
N LYS A 92 -14.02 -22.39 8.92
CA LYS A 92 -14.31 -21.55 10.09
C LYS A 92 -14.35 -20.05 9.75
N ALA A 93 -13.91 -19.66 8.56
CA ALA A 93 -13.79 -18.26 8.19
C ALA A 93 -15.16 -17.64 7.89
N ASN A 94 -15.32 -16.35 8.19
CA ASN A 94 -16.46 -15.59 7.71
C ASN A 94 -16.38 -15.49 6.18
N LYS A 95 -17.48 -15.80 5.49
CA LYS A 95 -17.56 -15.70 4.03
C LYS A 95 -17.63 -14.26 3.54
N LEU A 96 -18.08 -13.35 4.42
CA LEU A 96 -18.16 -11.93 4.13
C LEU A 96 -16.93 -11.24 4.75
N PRO A 97 -16.04 -10.65 3.93
CA PRO A 97 -14.88 -9.95 4.45
C PRO A 97 -15.29 -8.64 5.13
N GLU A 98 -14.49 -8.23 6.13
CA GLU A 98 -14.62 -6.92 6.73
C GLU A 98 -14.23 -5.83 5.72
N LYS A 99 -14.90 -4.69 5.81
CA LYS A 99 -14.60 -3.51 4.99
C LYS A 99 -13.82 -2.50 5.84
N VAL A 100 -12.79 -1.93 5.25
CA VAL A 100 -12.00 -0.85 5.84
C VAL A 100 -11.96 0.33 4.88
N GLU A 101 -12.13 1.54 5.41
CA GLU A 101 -11.98 2.77 4.65
C GLU A 101 -10.54 3.27 4.77
N VAL A 102 -9.95 3.66 3.64
CA VAL A 102 -8.61 4.24 3.56
C VAL A 102 -8.67 5.55 2.81
N LYS A 103 -7.90 6.55 3.25
CA LYS A 103 -7.71 7.80 2.52
C LYS A 103 -6.54 7.64 1.55
N THR A 104 -6.70 8.14 0.33
CA THR A 104 -5.65 8.12 -0.70
C THR A 104 -5.53 9.49 -1.35
N THR A 105 -4.34 9.81 -1.84
CA THR A 105 -4.05 11.00 -2.63
C THR A 105 -3.85 10.58 -4.07
N VAL A 106 -4.47 11.32 -5.00
CA VAL A 106 -4.38 11.05 -6.43
C VAL A 106 -3.97 12.31 -7.18
N PHE A 107 -3.27 12.13 -8.30
CA PHE A 107 -2.96 13.22 -9.23
C PHE A 107 -4.14 13.45 -10.16
N ILE A 108 -4.53 14.72 -10.33
CA ILE A 108 -5.44 15.14 -11.40
C ILE A 108 -4.60 15.21 -12.67
N ARG A 109 -4.83 14.26 -13.59
CA ARG A 109 -4.08 14.17 -14.85
C ARG A 109 -4.74 15.02 -15.93
N ASN A 110 -3.94 15.54 -16.84
CA ASN A 110 -4.39 16.24 -18.03
C ASN A 110 -5.01 15.22 -19.00
N PRO A 111 -6.33 15.34 -19.31
CA PRO A 111 -7.00 14.41 -20.21
C PRO A 111 -6.43 14.44 -21.63
N ASP A 112 -5.93 15.58 -22.10
CA ASP A 112 -5.41 15.73 -23.46
C ASP A 112 -4.09 14.96 -23.65
N VAL A 113 -3.25 14.90 -22.62
CA VAL A 113 -2.02 14.09 -22.63
C VAL A 113 -2.35 12.61 -22.76
N VAL A 114 -3.38 12.15 -22.06
CA VAL A 114 -3.84 10.76 -22.12
C VAL A 114 -4.43 10.46 -23.51
N ALA A 115 -5.31 11.33 -24.01
CA ALA A 115 -5.94 11.17 -25.32
C ALA A 115 -4.89 11.14 -26.45
N GLU A 116 -3.95 12.09 -26.46
CA GLU A 116 -2.91 12.18 -27.48
C GLU A 116 -2.03 10.92 -27.49
N SER A 117 -1.64 10.41 -26.31
CA SER A 117 -0.87 9.16 -26.21
C SER A 117 -1.63 7.93 -26.70
N LEU A 118 -2.95 7.87 -26.49
CA LEU A 118 -3.78 6.78 -27.01
C LEU A 118 -3.96 6.86 -28.53
N ILE A 119 -4.15 8.07 -29.08
CA ILE A 119 -4.25 8.30 -30.53
C ILE A 119 -2.94 7.92 -31.21
N ARG A 120 -1.81 8.40 -30.66
CA ARG A 120 -0.44 8.08 -31.14
C ARG A 120 -0.21 6.57 -31.21
N ALA A 121 -0.64 5.85 -30.18
CA ALA A 121 -0.47 4.41 -30.10
C ALA A 121 -1.37 3.62 -31.08
N ASN A 122 -2.45 4.23 -31.56
CA ASN A 122 -3.36 3.66 -32.56
C ASN A 122 -3.79 2.21 -32.28
N GLY A 123 -4.08 1.91 -31.01
CA GLY A 123 -4.49 0.58 -30.58
C GLY A 123 -3.39 -0.49 -30.52
N THR A 124 -2.12 -0.11 -30.69
CA THR A 124 -0.96 -0.99 -30.50
C THR A 124 -0.19 -0.59 -29.24
N CYS A 125 0.19 -1.57 -28.42
CA CYS A 125 1.03 -1.34 -27.25
C CYS A 125 2.42 -0.83 -27.67
N GLU A 126 2.84 0.32 -27.14
CA GLU A 126 4.12 0.94 -27.49
C GLU A 126 5.35 0.20 -26.91
N SER A 127 5.15 -0.83 -26.06
CA SER A 127 6.22 -1.67 -25.50
C SER A 127 6.36 -3.00 -26.22
N CYS A 128 5.31 -3.84 -26.24
CA CYS A 128 5.37 -5.17 -26.84
C CYS A 128 4.94 -5.20 -28.32
N LEU A 129 4.50 -4.08 -28.88
CA LEU A 129 4.10 -3.93 -30.28
C LEU A 129 2.92 -4.85 -30.70
N THR A 130 2.15 -5.35 -29.74
CA THR A 130 0.93 -6.13 -30.00
C THR A 130 -0.29 -5.23 -29.96
N GLU A 131 -1.33 -5.59 -30.70
CA GLU A 131 -2.64 -4.93 -30.61
C GLU A 131 -3.20 -4.99 -29.19
N ALA A 132 -4.09 -4.03 -28.88
CA ALA A 132 -4.82 -3.98 -27.64
C ALA A 132 -5.57 -5.31 -27.43
N PRO A 133 -5.60 -5.85 -26.20
CA PRO A 133 -6.15 -7.18 -25.93
C PRO A 133 -7.67 -7.28 -26.14
N PHE A 134 -8.37 -6.14 -26.11
CA PHE A 134 -9.81 -6.05 -26.33
C PHE A 134 -10.24 -4.62 -26.65
N LEU A 135 -11.48 -4.47 -27.11
CA LEU A 135 -12.14 -3.17 -27.32
C LEU A 135 -13.00 -2.79 -26.12
N ARG A 136 -13.05 -1.51 -25.78
CA ARG A 136 -13.93 -0.97 -24.74
C ARG A 136 -15.39 -1.21 -25.10
N ILE A 137 -16.17 -1.76 -24.18
CA ILE A 137 -17.62 -1.99 -24.37
C ILE A 137 -18.37 -0.67 -24.65
N LYS A 138 -17.90 0.43 -24.05
CA LYS A 138 -18.59 1.72 -24.09
C LYS A 138 -18.58 2.38 -25.47
N ASP A 139 -17.48 2.27 -26.21
CA ASP A 139 -17.25 3.05 -27.43
C ASP A 139 -16.50 2.27 -28.54
N GLY A 140 -16.16 1.00 -28.31
CA GLY A 140 -15.44 0.16 -29.27
C GLY A 140 -13.96 0.52 -29.45
N SER A 141 -13.41 1.46 -28.68
CA SER A 141 -12.01 1.85 -28.81
C SER A 141 -11.03 0.79 -28.27
N PRO A 142 -9.81 0.66 -28.81
CA PRO A 142 -8.78 -0.24 -28.28
C PRO A 142 -8.44 0.03 -26.81
N TYR A 143 -8.38 -1.00 -25.97
CA TYR A 143 -8.03 -0.84 -24.55
C TYR A 143 -6.50 -0.85 -24.33
N LEU A 144 -5.94 0.34 -24.10
CA LEU A 144 -4.59 0.56 -23.59
C LEU A 144 -4.63 1.45 -22.33
N GLU A 145 -3.59 1.37 -21.51
CA GLU A 145 -3.37 2.12 -20.29
C GLU A 145 -2.18 3.05 -20.47
N VAL A 146 -2.38 4.37 -20.24
CA VAL A 146 -1.29 5.35 -20.35
C VAL A 146 -0.48 5.36 -19.05
N HIS A 147 0.81 5.13 -19.19
CA HIS A 147 1.80 5.10 -18.12
C HIS A 147 2.78 6.28 -18.27
N HIS A 148 3.17 6.89 -17.15
CA HIS A 148 4.24 7.89 -17.14
C HIS A 148 5.59 7.21 -16.97
N LYS A 149 6.51 7.38 -17.93
CA LYS A 149 7.87 6.79 -17.94
C LYS A 149 8.64 7.18 -16.68
N VAL A 150 8.66 8.47 -16.36
CA VAL A 150 8.99 8.99 -15.03
C VAL A 150 7.68 9.16 -14.28
N GLN A 151 7.46 8.37 -13.24
CA GLN A 151 6.21 8.41 -12.46
C GLN A 151 5.96 9.79 -11.85
N LEU A 152 4.71 10.25 -11.86
CA LEU A 152 4.30 11.51 -11.23
C LEU A 152 4.67 11.57 -9.74
N SER A 153 4.58 10.44 -9.03
CA SER A 153 4.99 10.33 -7.61
C SER A 153 6.49 10.55 -7.38
N LYS A 154 7.30 10.46 -8.44
CA LYS A 154 8.75 10.73 -8.43
C LYS A 154 9.09 12.08 -9.08
N GLY A 155 8.09 12.94 -9.28
CA GLY A 155 8.26 14.26 -9.88
C GLY A 155 8.29 14.26 -11.41
N GLY A 156 7.81 13.21 -12.07
CA GLY A 156 7.65 13.19 -13.52
C GLY A 156 6.60 14.18 -14.00
N GLU A 157 6.79 14.69 -15.22
CA GLU A 157 5.86 15.63 -15.84
C GLU A 157 4.63 14.93 -16.43
N ASP A 158 3.49 15.60 -16.39
CA ASP A 158 2.28 15.15 -17.09
C ASP A 158 2.29 15.66 -18.53
N SER A 159 3.10 15.03 -19.37
CA SER A 159 3.33 15.41 -20.77
C SER A 159 3.30 14.20 -21.71
N THR A 160 3.07 14.45 -23.00
CA THR A 160 3.04 13.41 -24.06
C THR A 160 4.40 12.73 -24.23
N ASP A 161 5.49 13.47 -23.98
CA ASP A 161 6.86 12.95 -24.04
C ASP A 161 7.17 11.98 -22.89
N ASN A 162 6.61 12.25 -21.71
CA ASN A 162 6.77 11.41 -20.52
C ASN A 162 5.71 10.29 -20.45
N THR A 163 4.86 10.10 -21.46
CA THR A 163 3.84 9.06 -21.44
C THR A 163 4.04 7.99 -22.50
N ILE A 164 3.58 6.78 -22.20
CA ILE A 164 3.58 5.61 -23.07
C ILE A 164 2.26 4.85 -22.92
N ALA A 165 1.65 4.43 -24.02
CA ALA A 165 0.42 3.64 -24.01
C ALA A 165 0.74 2.14 -24.04
N LEU A 166 0.28 1.42 -23.01
CA LEU A 166 0.66 0.03 -22.77
C LEU A 166 -0.57 -0.88 -22.70
N CYS A 167 -0.41 -2.13 -23.12
CA CYS A 167 -1.40 -3.15 -22.78
C CYS A 167 -1.35 -3.42 -21.26
N PRO A 168 -2.41 -3.99 -20.65
CA PRO A 168 -2.47 -4.23 -19.21
C PRO A 168 -1.29 -5.07 -18.69
N ASN A 169 -0.81 -6.04 -19.49
CA ASN A 169 0.31 -6.90 -19.11
C ASN A 169 1.63 -6.12 -19.06
N CYS A 170 1.93 -5.33 -20.09
CA CYS A 170 3.11 -4.47 -20.10
C CYS A 170 3.05 -3.40 -19.02
N HIS A 171 1.88 -2.79 -18.82
CA HIS A 171 1.72 -1.78 -17.77
C HIS A 171 2.01 -2.35 -16.37
N ARG A 172 1.49 -3.55 -16.06
CA ARG A 172 1.80 -4.22 -14.79
C ARG A 172 3.27 -4.62 -14.70
N LYS A 173 3.91 -4.99 -15.80
CA LYS A 173 5.35 -5.27 -15.85
C LYS A 173 6.19 -4.03 -15.51
N GLU A 174 5.82 -2.84 -15.95
CA GLU A 174 6.53 -1.60 -15.55
C GLU A 174 6.43 -1.31 -14.04
N HIS A 175 5.34 -1.74 -13.40
CA HIS A 175 5.16 -1.54 -11.96
C HIS A 175 5.80 -2.62 -11.09
N TYR A 176 5.75 -3.89 -11.52
CA TYR A 176 6.06 -5.05 -10.68
C TYR A 176 6.95 -6.10 -11.34
N GLY A 177 7.25 -5.92 -12.63
CA GLY A 177 8.05 -6.86 -13.40
C GLY A 177 9.51 -6.89 -12.95
N MET A 178 10.15 -8.02 -13.21
CA MET A 178 11.60 -8.20 -13.13
C MET A 178 12.28 -7.79 -14.44
#